data_AF-A0AAI9U497-F1
#
_entry.id   AF-A0AAI9U497-F1
#
_cell.length_a   1.000
_cell.length_b   1.000
_cell.length_c   1.000
_cell.angle_alpha   90.00
_cell.angle_beta   90.00
_cell.angle_gamma   90.00
#
_symmetry.space_group_name_H-M   'P 1'
#
loop_
_entity.id
_entity.type
_entity.pdbx_description
1 polymer ?
#
loop_
_entity_poly.entity_id
_entity_poly.type
_entity_poly.pdbx_seq_one_letter_code
_entity_poly.pdbx_strand_id
1 'polypeptide(L)'
;MKISLRLGSALVSAGIVEGHISAKADCMHCRVSLLVPRPMVLCDKHNAKQTDDSNTIVDDSKIKLVINPLYQLPKSKWWMQADYGCDKFSVDLGANRGCTSLSYGGKTATQWSDCSEHPEDWHAPVPGKCLVDNPDGKGGAMHTQNYTTTAGTAFAISYQSDIRKVTMENLVVFSVVEHTPWKRVASYRVPDLSACPVGGCYCAWLWIPDGCGQPNMYMQNFKCNPTNAVSTKRLGIAKPPVACRDDSKKCVAGPKQLIAWNQAEGNNVQDVGYSPGYNARMGFKPGAQNDIFF
;
A
#
# COMPACT_ATOMS: atom_id res chain seq x y z
N MET A 1 -45.95 22.54 21.15
CA MET A 1 -45.23 21.27 21.38
C MET A 1 -43.79 21.47 20.92
N LYS A 2 -42.89 21.86 21.84
CA LYS A 2 -41.46 22.07 21.59
C LYS A 2 -40.73 20.95 22.32
N ILE A 3 -40.05 20.08 21.58
CA ILE A 3 -39.19 19.05 22.17
C ILE A 3 -37.77 19.60 22.18
N SER A 4 -37.26 19.75 23.39
CA SER A 4 -35.85 19.97 23.72
C SER A 4 -35.17 18.60 23.79
N LEU A 5 -33.96 18.46 23.21
CA LEU A 5 -33.05 17.40 23.62
C LEU A 5 -31.64 17.96 23.84
N ARG A 6 -31.13 17.60 25.02
CA ARG A 6 -29.90 18.04 25.66
C ARG A 6 -28.66 17.50 24.93
N LEU A 7 -27.61 18.32 24.86
CA LEU A 7 -26.25 17.86 24.60
C LEU A 7 -25.82 16.92 25.73
N GLY A 8 -25.64 15.64 25.40
CA GLY A 8 -24.83 14.73 26.19
C GLY A 8 -23.39 14.86 25.77
N SER A 9 -22.56 15.47 26.63
CA SER A 9 -21.11 15.43 26.50
C SER A 9 -20.64 13.98 26.62
N ALA A 10 -20.29 13.35 25.50
CA ALA A 10 -19.49 12.14 25.54
C ALA A 10 -18.02 12.57 25.71
N LEU A 11 -17.41 12.17 26.83
CA LEU A 11 -15.97 12.24 27.01
C LEU A 11 -15.32 11.53 25.81
N VAL A 12 -14.64 12.29 24.96
CA VAL A 12 -13.65 11.74 24.04
C VAL A 12 -12.46 11.38 24.92
N SER A 13 -12.40 10.12 25.33
CA SER A 13 -11.15 9.51 25.80
C SER A 13 -10.12 9.72 24.70
N ALA A 14 -9.05 10.45 25.01
CA ALA A 14 -7.87 10.60 24.18
C ALA A 14 -7.18 9.22 24.04
N GLY A 15 -7.71 8.40 23.14
CA GLY A 15 -7.03 7.23 22.62
C GLY A 15 -6.21 7.66 21.42
N ILE A 16 -4.91 7.37 21.44
CA ILE A 16 -3.99 7.51 20.31
C ILE A 16 -4.62 6.80 19.11
N VAL A 17 -5.05 7.55 18.09
CA VAL A 17 -5.52 6.95 16.84
C VAL A 17 -4.27 6.52 16.09
N GLU A 18 -3.96 5.23 16.08
CA GLU A 18 -3.01 4.67 15.12
C GLU A 18 -3.54 5.01 13.72
N GLY A 19 -2.87 5.94 13.04
CA GLY A 19 -3.16 6.27 11.65
C GLY A 19 -2.69 5.13 10.74
N HIS A 20 -3.28 4.97 9.57
CA HIS A 20 -3.00 3.83 8.69
C HIS A 20 -2.91 4.29 7.23
N ILE A 21 -1.92 3.84 6.45
CA ILE A 21 -1.74 4.25 5.04
C ILE A 21 -2.09 3.12 4.07
N SER A 22 -2.67 3.51 2.93
CA SER A 22 -2.88 2.62 1.78
C SER A 22 -2.46 3.30 0.48
N ALA A 23 -2.07 2.48 -0.51
CA ALA A 23 -1.83 2.95 -1.87
C ALA A 23 -3.15 3.12 -2.62
N LYS A 24 -3.29 4.20 -3.36
CA LYS A 24 -4.45 4.48 -4.21
C LYS A 24 -3.95 4.91 -5.60
N ALA A 25 -4.65 4.48 -6.65
CA ALA A 25 -4.43 4.94 -8.03
C ALA A 25 -5.76 4.85 -8.79
N ASP A 26 -5.92 5.58 -9.90
CA ASP A 26 -7.22 5.75 -10.58
C ASP A 26 -7.92 4.44 -10.96
N CYS A 27 -7.18 3.36 -11.27
CA CYS A 27 -7.80 2.07 -11.55
C CYS A 27 -7.99 1.16 -10.32
N MET A 28 -7.60 1.60 -9.11
CA MET A 28 -8.01 1.03 -7.83
C MET A 28 -9.44 1.52 -7.52
N HIS A 29 -10.37 1.14 -8.38
CA HIS A 29 -11.78 1.35 -8.12
C HIS A 29 -12.22 0.36 -7.03
N CYS A 30 -12.04 0.75 -5.76
CA CYS A 30 -12.86 0.22 -4.67
C CYS A 30 -14.33 0.62 -4.93
N ARG A 31 -15.06 -0.15 -5.74
CA ARG A 31 -16.53 -0.18 -5.72
C ARG A 31 -16.96 -1.34 -4.84
N VAL A 32 -17.19 -1.07 -3.57
CA VAL A 32 -17.95 -2.01 -2.72
C VAL A 32 -19.42 -1.79 -3.06
N SER A 33 -19.92 -2.50 -4.08
CA SER A 33 -21.37 -2.66 -4.29
C SER A 33 -21.75 -4.04 -3.76
N LEU A 34 -22.77 -4.08 -2.89
CA LEU A 34 -23.36 -5.34 -2.43
C LEU A 34 -23.71 -6.20 -3.67
N LEU A 35 -23.05 -7.35 -3.82
CA LEU A 35 -23.51 -8.41 -4.70
C LEU A 35 -24.77 -9.02 -4.09
N VAL A 36 -25.93 -8.51 -4.49
CA VAL A 36 -27.13 -9.35 -4.61
C VAL A 36 -27.03 -10.03 -5.98
N PRO A 37 -27.18 -11.36 -6.09
CA PRO A 37 -26.82 -12.08 -7.30
C PRO A 37 -27.84 -11.83 -8.40
N ARG A 38 -27.42 -11.38 -9.59
CA ARG A 38 -28.13 -11.56 -10.87
C ARG A 38 -27.19 -11.35 -12.07
N PRO A 39 -27.51 -11.95 -13.23
CA PRO A 39 -26.53 -12.59 -14.10
C PRO A 39 -25.80 -11.65 -15.07
N MET A 40 -24.57 -12.07 -15.35
CA MET A 40 -23.66 -11.74 -16.44
C MET A 40 -24.29 -11.08 -17.68
N VAL A 41 -23.86 -9.86 -18.01
CA VAL A 41 -23.97 -9.30 -19.37
C VAL A 41 -22.62 -8.68 -19.75
N LEU A 42 -22.13 -9.11 -20.91
CA LEU A 42 -20.88 -8.73 -21.55
C LEU A 42 -20.80 -7.21 -21.80
N CYS A 43 -19.59 -6.65 -21.69
CA CYS A 43 -19.30 -5.30 -22.16
C CYS A 43 -19.31 -5.25 -23.69
N ASP A 44 -20.19 -4.41 -24.27
CA ASP A 44 -20.07 -3.94 -25.64
C ASP A 44 -20.05 -2.40 -25.68
N LYS A 45 -19.24 -1.87 -26.61
CA LYS A 45 -18.94 -0.45 -26.83
C LYS A 45 -20.14 0.30 -27.42
N HIS A 46 -20.46 1.47 -26.86
CA HIS A 46 -20.76 2.76 -27.52
C HIS A 46 -21.79 3.61 -26.73
N ASN A 47 -21.48 4.91 -26.59
CA ASN A 47 -22.38 6.06 -26.37
C ASN A 47 -23.55 5.90 -25.37
N ALA A 48 -23.41 6.46 -24.17
CA ALA A 48 -24.58 6.91 -23.41
C ALA A 48 -24.27 8.18 -22.60
N LYS A 49 -25.14 9.16 -22.81
CA LYS A 49 -25.24 10.47 -22.16
C LYS A 49 -25.12 10.38 -20.64
N GLN A 50 -24.48 11.39 -20.08
CA GLN A 50 -24.57 11.79 -18.68
C GLN A 50 -26.03 12.12 -18.36
N THR A 51 -26.70 11.24 -17.62
CA THR A 51 -27.94 11.58 -16.90
C THR A 51 -27.63 11.67 -15.42
N ASP A 52 -27.87 12.86 -14.91
CA ASP A 52 -27.81 13.29 -13.53
C ASP A 52 -28.88 12.54 -12.72
N ASP A 53 -28.47 11.53 -11.96
CA ASP A 53 -29.29 10.93 -10.91
C ASP A 53 -28.62 11.20 -9.56
N SER A 54 -29.28 12.08 -8.82
CA SER A 54 -29.06 12.47 -7.44
C SER A 54 -29.18 11.28 -6.49
N ASN A 55 -28.16 10.42 -6.47
CA ASN A 55 -28.02 9.39 -5.45
C ASN A 55 -27.02 9.85 -4.39
N THR A 56 -27.56 10.13 -3.20
CA THR A 56 -26.84 10.51 -1.99
C THR A 56 -25.69 9.55 -1.74
N ILE A 57 -24.46 10.09 -1.80
CA ILE A 57 -23.23 9.37 -1.47
C ILE A 57 -23.27 9.14 0.04
N VAL A 58 -23.79 7.99 0.46
CA VAL A 58 -23.59 7.50 1.82
C VAL A 58 -22.17 6.94 1.89
N ASP A 59 -21.25 7.76 2.36
CA ASP A 59 -19.88 7.41 2.69
C ASP A 59 -19.89 6.52 3.96
N ASP A 60 -20.12 5.23 3.74
CA ASP A 60 -20.40 4.29 4.82
C ASP A 60 -19.11 3.67 5.39
N SER A 61 -19.18 3.32 6.67
CA SER A 61 -18.22 2.76 7.63
C SER A 61 -17.30 1.58 7.19
N LYS A 62 -17.28 1.20 5.91
CA LYS A 62 -16.56 0.04 5.34
C LYS A 62 -15.23 0.38 4.64
N ILE A 63 -14.83 1.66 4.56
CA ILE A 63 -13.52 2.11 4.04
C ILE A 63 -12.32 1.62 4.89
N LYS A 64 -12.58 1.15 6.11
CA LYS A 64 -11.55 0.68 7.07
C LYS A 64 -10.74 -0.54 6.59
N LEU A 65 -11.24 -1.35 5.67
CA LEU A 65 -10.58 -2.63 5.32
C LEU A 65 -9.25 -2.50 4.56
N VAL A 66 -9.07 -1.47 3.73
CA VAL A 66 -7.88 -1.36 2.84
C VAL A 66 -6.72 -0.64 3.51
N ILE A 67 -6.97 0.09 4.59
CA ILE A 67 -5.94 0.77 5.39
C ILE A 67 -5.46 -0.09 6.56
N ASN A 68 -6.21 -1.10 7.00
CA ASN A 68 -5.84 -1.85 8.19
C ASN A 68 -4.51 -2.60 8.04
N PRO A 69 -3.69 -2.65 9.10
CA PRO A 69 -2.41 -3.32 9.06
C PRO A 69 -2.62 -4.84 9.14
N LEU A 70 -1.66 -5.59 8.62
CA LEU A 70 -1.57 -7.04 8.74
C LEU A 70 -0.68 -7.37 9.93
N TYR A 71 -1.25 -7.95 10.99
CA TYR A 71 -0.52 -8.30 12.20
C TYR A 71 -1.09 -9.56 12.85
N GLN A 72 -0.23 -10.53 13.14
CA GLN A 72 -0.56 -11.80 13.80
C GLN A 72 -1.74 -12.55 13.15
N LEU A 73 -1.82 -12.53 11.82
CA LEU A 73 -2.87 -13.22 11.07
C LEU A 73 -2.39 -14.58 10.55
N PRO A 74 -3.27 -15.59 10.41
CA PRO A 74 -2.96 -16.79 9.65
C PRO A 74 -2.82 -16.45 8.15
N LYS A 75 -2.11 -17.30 7.38
CA LYS A 75 -1.78 -17.00 5.98
C LYS A 75 -2.99 -16.74 5.10
N SER A 76 -4.08 -17.45 5.35
CA SER A 76 -5.36 -17.29 4.63
C SER A 76 -6.03 -15.92 4.81
N LYS A 77 -5.60 -15.11 5.79
CA LYS A 77 -6.17 -13.80 6.11
C LYS A 77 -5.30 -12.63 5.66
N TRP A 78 -3.98 -12.79 5.68
CA TRP A 78 -3.07 -11.73 5.21
C TRP A 78 -2.70 -11.87 3.74
N TRP A 79 -2.68 -13.10 3.19
CA TRP A 79 -2.28 -13.30 1.80
C TRP A 79 -3.30 -12.67 0.86
N MET A 80 -2.80 -11.79 0.01
CA MET A 80 -3.48 -11.25 -1.16
C MET A 80 -4.72 -10.36 -0.95
N GLN A 81 -5.21 -10.12 0.27
CA GLN A 81 -6.25 -9.13 0.63
C GLN A 81 -7.18 -8.69 -0.53
N ALA A 82 -7.89 -9.61 -1.18
CA ALA A 82 -8.30 -9.43 -2.58
C ALA A 82 -9.27 -8.24 -2.82
N ASP A 83 -8.82 -7.18 -3.54
CA ASP A 83 -9.61 -6.40 -4.51
C ASP A 83 -8.84 -5.37 -5.39
N TYR A 84 -9.12 -5.44 -6.72
CA TYR A 84 -9.07 -4.49 -7.88
C TYR A 84 -7.81 -3.66 -8.35
N GLY A 85 -7.41 -3.92 -9.62
CA GLY A 85 -7.02 -3.04 -10.78
C GLY A 85 -6.00 -1.87 -10.73
N CYS A 86 -5.08 -1.73 -11.71
CA CYS A 86 -4.27 -0.55 -12.14
C CYS A 86 -3.14 -0.78 -13.20
N ASP A 87 -3.12 0.05 -14.26
CA ASP A 87 -2.07 0.16 -15.29
C ASP A 87 -1.21 1.43 -15.07
N LYS A 88 0.12 1.39 -15.33
CA LYS A 88 1.16 2.44 -15.09
C LYS A 88 0.76 3.70 -14.29
N PHE A 89 1.40 3.94 -13.14
CA PHE A 89 0.76 4.78 -12.12
C PHE A 89 1.73 5.58 -11.24
N SER A 90 1.36 6.82 -10.97
CA SER A 90 1.71 7.50 -9.72
C SER A 90 0.82 6.94 -8.62
N VAL A 91 1.41 6.69 -7.45
CA VAL A 91 0.63 6.23 -6.29
C VAL A 91 0.25 7.43 -5.46
N ASP A 92 -1.04 7.52 -5.17
CA ASP A 92 -1.61 8.40 -4.17
C ASP A 92 -1.69 7.65 -2.83
N LEU A 93 -0.76 7.94 -1.92
CA LEU A 93 -0.66 7.36 -0.58
C LEU A 93 -1.47 8.20 0.39
N GLY A 94 -2.57 7.66 0.90
CA GLY A 94 -3.48 8.37 1.79
C GLY A 94 -3.79 7.57 3.06
N ALA A 95 -3.87 8.29 4.18
CA ALA A 95 -4.36 7.78 5.45
C ALA A 95 -5.87 7.48 5.42
N ASN A 96 -6.56 8.10 4.46
CA ASN A 96 -7.94 7.84 4.08
C ASN A 96 -8.07 8.11 2.57
N ARG A 97 -9.05 7.48 1.90
CA ARG A 97 -9.39 7.78 0.50
C ARG A 97 -9.73 9.25 0.29
N GLY A 98 -10.37 9.89 1.29
CA GLY A 98 -10.63 11.34 1.26
C GLY A 98 -9.38 12.22 1.15
N CYS A 99 -8.19 11.72 1.52
CA CYS A 99 -6.92 12.45 1.41
C CYS A 99 -6.25 12.32 0.04
N THR A 100 -6.90 11.65 -0.91
CA THR A 100 -6.35 11.35 -2.22
C THR A 100 -7.06 12.16 -3.31
N SER A 101 -6.45 12.24 -4.50
CA SER A 101 -7.09 12.85 -5.67
C SER A 101 -8.34 12.10 -6.15
N LEU A 102 -8.57 10.88 -5.64
CA LEU A 102 -9.65 9.98 -6.07
C LEU A 102 -11.01 10.25 -5.40
N SER A 103 -11.08 11.23 -4.49
CA SER A 103 -12.30 11.65 -3.80
C SER A 103 -12.47 13.16 -3.86
N TYR A 104 -13.72 13.63 -3.86
CA TYR A 104 -14.09 15.05 -3.85
C TYR A 104 -13.42 15.91 -4.95
N GLY A 105 -13.04 15.30 -6.08
CA GLY A 105 -12.30 15.96 -7.15
C GLY A 105 -10.90 16.45 -6.72
N GLY A 106 -10.31 15.83 -5.70
CA GLY A 106 -8.99 16.18 -5.14
C GLY A 106 -8.97 17.42 -4.25
N LYS A 107 -10.10 18.04 -3.94
CA LYS A 107 -10.18 19.28 -3.15
C LYS A 107 -9.65 19.18 -1.72
N THR A 108 -9.61 17.96 -1.18
CA THR A 108 -9.14 17.64 0.18
C THR A 108 -7.75 17.00 0.20
N ALA A 109 -7.14 16.81 -0.97
CA ALA A 109 -5.81 16.23 -1.09
C ALA A 109 -4.76 17.31 -0.89
N THR A 110 -3.88 17.14 0.10
CA THR A 110 -2.72 18.00 0.33
C THR A 110 -1.45 17.36 -0.23
N GLN A 111 -0.27 17.94 -0.02
CA GLN A 111 1.00 17.26 -0.35
C GLN A 111 1.27 16.03 0.55
N TRP A 112 0.59 15.95 1.70
CA TRP A 112 0.83 14.97 2.75
C TRP A 112 -0.26 13.90 2.80
N SER A 113 0.08 12.71 3.32
CA SER A 113 -0.82 11.56 3.30
C SER A 113 -2.02 11.69 4.26
N ASP A 114 -2.02 12.63 5.19
CA ASP A 114 -3.01 12.78 6.27
C ASP A 114 -3.98 13.95 6.07
N CYS A 115 -4.17 14.43 4.83
CA CYS A 115 -5.02 15.58 4.48
C CYS A 115 -4.58 16.91 5.15
N SER A 116 -3.40 16.97 5.76
CA SER A 116 -2.92 18.18 6.45
C SER A 116 -1.74 18.82 5.71
N GLU A 117 -1.42 20.05 6.07
CA GLU A 117 -0.17 20.72 5.65
C GLU A 117 0.84 20.67 6.79
N HIS A 118 2.08 20.35 6.44
CA HIS A 118 3.21 20.25 7.34
C HIS A 118 4.43 20.95 6.73
N PRO A 119 5.40 21.42 7.54
CA PRO A 119 6.63 21.98 7.01
C PRO A 119 7.52 20.88 6.39
N GLU A 120 8.42 21.25 5.47
CA GLU A 120 9.29 20.27 4.81
C GLU A 120 10.26 19.57 5.79
N ASP A 121 10.65 20.26 6.86
CA ASP A 121 11.49 19.73 7.94
C ASP A 121 10.67 19.07 9.07
N TRP A 122 9.45 18.61 8.79
CA TRP A 122 8.60 17.98 9.81
C TRP A 122 9.30 16.82 10.52
N HIS A 123 9.28 16.88 11.84
CA HIS A 123 9.96 15.94 12.73
C HIS A 123 9.15 15.71 14.00
N ALA A 124 9.47 14.62 14.69
CA ALA A 124 8.97 14.28 16.00
C ALA A 124 9.42 15.32 17.04
N PRO A 125 8.69 15.50 18.15
CA PRO A 125 8.97 16.56 19.10
C PRO A 125 10.37 16.48 19.73
N VAL A 126 10.91 15.25 19.87
CA VAL A 126 12.26 14.97 20.35
C VAL A 126 12.77 13.65 19.73
N PRO A 127 14.10 13.39 19.73
CA PRO A 127 14.65 12.13 19.24
C PRO A 127 14.05 10.90 19.95
N GLY A 128 13.74 9.85 19.17
CA GLY A 128 13.14 8.62 19.69
C GLY A 128 11.63 8.68 19.92
N LYS A 129 10.99 9.82 19.65
CA LYS A 129 9.53 9.94 19.58
C LYS A 129 9.05 9.85 18.14
N CYS A 130 7.76 9.56 17.97
CA CYS A 130 7.11 9.44 16.68
C CYS A 130 6.42 10.77 16.30
N LEU A 131 6.11 10.95 15.02
CA LEU A 131 5.39 12.14 14.57
C LEU A 131 4.05 12.34 15.30
N VAL A 132 3.34 11.24 15.60
CA VAL A 132 2.07 11.26 16.36
C VAL A 132 2.20 11.83 17.77
N ASP A 133 3.41 11.86 18.32
CA ASP A 133 3.68 12.43 19.64
C ASP A 133 3.79 13.96 19.61
N ASN A 134 3.74 14.59 18.43
CA ASN A 134 3.63 16.04 18.32
C ASN A 134 2.35 16.54 18.99
N PRO A 135 2.31 17.79 19.50
CA PRO A 135 1.13 18.34 20.16
C PRO A 135 -0.15 18.34 19.31
N ASP A 136 -0.03 18.29 17.99
CA ASP A 136 -1.15 18.22 17.05
C ASP A 136 -1.68 16.79 16.82
N GLY A 137 -0.98 15.77 17.32
CA GLY A 137 -1.33 14.36 17.16
C GLY A 137 -1.25 13.83 15.72
N LYS A 138 -0.56 14.53 14.81
CA LYS A 138 -0.57 14.21 13.37
C LYS A 138 0.60 13.32 12.96
N GLY A 139 0.53 12.77 11.74
CA GLY A 139 1.63 11.97 11.18
C GLY A 139 1.75 10.54 11.69
N GLY A 140 0.89 10.10 12.60
CA GLY A 140 0.85 8.70 13.05
C GLY A 140 0.72 7.68 11.92
N ALA A 141 0.00 8.04 10.86
CA ALA A 141 -0.20 7.19 9.70
C ALA A 141 1.10 6.86 8.94
N MET A 142 2.15 7.67 9.06
CA MET A 142 3.43 7.39 8.39
C MET A 142 4.37 6.52 9.23
N HIS A 143 4.04 6.28 10.50
CA HIS A 143 4.81 5.43 11.40
C HIS A 143 6.31 5.75 11.35
N THR A 144 6.66 7.02 11.58
CA THR A 144 8.02 7.51 11.47
C THR A 144 8.28 8.65 12.47
N GLN A 145 9.55 9.01 12.65
CA GLN A 145 9.99 10.16 13.44
C GLN A 145 10.24 11.38 12.55
N ASN A 146 10.71 11.18 11.33
CA ASN A 146 10.97 12.21 10.31
C ASN A 146 11.16 11.56 8.93
N TYR A 147 11.53 12.34 7.91
CA TYR A 147 11.76 11.84 6.55
C TYR A 147 12.78 10.69 6.50
N THR A 148 13.94 10.85 7.14
CA THR A 148 15.03 9.87 7.04
C THR A 148 14.75 8.54 7.73
N THR A 149 13.82 8.53 8.69
CA THR A 149 13.41 7.31 9.41
C THR A 149 12.21 6.61 8.77
N THR A 150 11.68 7.09 7.64
CA THR A 150 10.63 6.37 6.92
C THR A 150 11.19 5.12 6.25
N ALA A 151 10.45 4.02 6.37
CA ALA A 151 10.99 2.66 6.16
C ALA A 151 11.26 2.29 4.69
N GLY A 152 10.54 2.90 3.75
CA GLY A 152 10.53 2.56 2.33
C GLY A 152 9.40 1.61 1.94
N THR A 153 8.92 1.73 0.71
CA THR A 153 7.80 0.97 0.14
C THR A 153 8.21 0.30 -1.17
N ALA A 154 7.50 -0.76 -1.54
CA ALA A 154 7.81 -1.52 -2.74
C ALA A 154 6.58 -1.88 -3.57
N PHE A 155 6.85 -2.22 -4.83
CA PHE A 155 5.92 -2.94 -5.68
C PHE A 155 6.47 -4.31 -6.08
N ALA A 156 5.58 -5.30 -6.06
CA ALA A 156 5.80 -6.61 -6.62
C ALA A 156 4.82 -6.92 -7.76
N ILE A 157 5.19 -7.84 -8.66
CA ILE A 157 4.38 -8.28 -9.79
C ILE A 157 4.43 -9.81 -9.96
N SER A 158 3.30 -10.40 -10.35
CA SER A 158 3.16 -11.79 -10.75
C SER A 158 2.46 -11.88 -12.10
N TYR A 159 3.05 -12.60 -13.04
CA TYR A 159 2.53 -12.83 -14.40
C TYR A 159 1.41 -13.89 -14.44
N GLN A 160 0.57 -13.91 -13.40
CA GLN A 160 -0.65 -14.71 -13.34
C GLN A 160 -1.85 -13.81 -13.53
N SER A 161 -2.81 -14.23 -14.36
CA SER A 161 -4.09 -13.54 -14.55
C SER A 161 -5.18 -13.99 -13.57
N ASP A 162 -4.96 -15.11 -12.87
CA ASP A 162 -5.79 -15.64 -11.78
C ASP A 162 -5.07 -15.43 -10.45
N ILE A 163 -5.67 -14.64 -9.55
CA ILE A 163 -5.09 -14.29 -8.24
C ILE A 163 -4.82 -15.54 -7.39
N ARG A 164 -5.61 -16.61 -7.58
CA ARG A 164 -5.46 -17.88 -6.85
C ARG A 164 -4.19 -18.63 -7.22
N LYS A 165 -3.57 -18.29 -8.36
CA LYS A 165 -2.29 -18.87 -8.81
C LYS A 165 -1.09 -18.02 -8.40
N VAL A 166 -1.31 -16.87 -7.77
CA VAL A 166 -0.22 -16.05 -7.27
C VAL A 166 0.31 -16.66 -5.98
N THR A 167 1.62 -16.84 -5.92
CA THR A 167 2.36 -17.40 -4.79
C THR A 167 3.46 -16.44 -4.37
N MET A 168 4.13 -16.71 -3.23
CA MET A 168 5.28 -15.92 -2.79
C MET A 168 6.40 -15.96 -3.85
N GLU A 169 6.61 -17.13 -4.45
CA GLU A 169 7.70 -17.42 -5.38
C GLU A 169 7.51 -16.77 -6.76
N ASN A 170 6.27 -16.46 -7.14
CA ASN A 170 5.97 -15.82 -8.42
C ASN A 170 5.55 -14.35 -8.30
N LEU A 171 5.47 -13.81 -7.07
CA LEU A 171 5.25 -12.39 -6.80
C LEU A 171 6.59 -11.71 -6.49
N VAL A 172 7.20 -11.15 -7.54
CA VAL A 172 8.57 -10.63 -7.50
C VAL A 172 8.57 -9.13 -7.25
N VAL A 173 9.31 -8.65 -6.23
CA VAL A 173 9.54 -7.23 -6.00
C VAL A 173 10.34 -6.64 -7.16
N PHE A 174 9.76 -5.66 -7.87
CA PHE A 174 10.36 -5.05 -9.07
C PHE A 174 10.74 -3.58 -8.90
N SER A 175 10.18 -2.89 -7.91
CA SER A 175 10.51 -1.48 -7.65
C SER A 175 10.45 -1.16 -6.17
N VAL A 176 11.36 -0.32 -5.71
CA VAL A 176 11.48 0.10 -4.31
C VAL A 176 11.71 1.61 -4.29
N VAL A 177 11.05 2.30 -3.37
CA VAL A 177 11.30 3.71 -3.09
C VAL A 177 11.65 3.81 -1.62
N GLU A 178 12.79 4.42 -1.33
CA GLU A 178 13.18 4.71 0.05
C GLU A 178 12.46 5.96 0.53
N HIS A 179 12.43 6.11 1.85
CA HIS A 179 11.82 7.22 2.52
C HIS A 179 10.32 7.44 2.21
N THR A 180 9.59 6.33 2.14
CA THR A 180 8.14 6.30 1.96
C THR A 180 7.48 5.41 3.02
N PRO A 181 6.20 5.66 3.34
CA PRO A 181 5.39 6.82 2.94
C PRO A 181 5.86 8.12 3.61
N TRP A 182 5.84 9.24 2.86
CA TRP A 182 6.16 10.58 3.38
C TRP A 182 5.30 11.65 2.73
N LYS A 183 5.46 11.81 1.41
CA LYS A 183 4.54 12.60 0.59
C LYS A 183 3.45 11.69 0.02
N ARG A 184 2.29 12.29 -0.25
CA ARG A 184 1.15 11.62 -0.85
C ARG A 184 1.50 10.99 -2.19
N VAL A 185 2.17 11.73 -3.08
CA VAL A 185 2.57 11.23 -4.39
C VAL A 185 3.98 10.66 -4.34
N ALA A 186 4.11 9.37 -4.66
CA ALA A 186 5.40 8.69 -4.80
C ALA A 186 5.59 8.13 -6.21
N SER A 187 6.81 8.24 -6.74
CA SER A 187 7.17 7.81 -8.10
C SER A 187 8.09 6.59 -8.05
N TYR A 188 7.73 5.56 -8.81
CA TYR A 188 8.43 4.27 -8.84
C TYR A 188 9.12 4.06 -10.19
N ARG A 189 10.38 3.63 -10.17
CA ARG A 189 11.12 3.26 -11.39
C ARG A 189 10.85 1.80 -11.72
N VAL A 190 10.37 1.54 -12.94
CA VAL A 190 10.02 0.20 -13.42
C VAL A 190 11.18 -0.36 -14.24
N PRO A 191 11.64 -1.61 -13.99
CA PRO A 191 12.65 -2.26 -14.83
C PRO A 191 12.04 -2.66 -16.18
N ASP A 192 12.85 -3.26 -17.05
CA ASP A 192 12.45 -3.71 -18.39
C ASP A 192 11.51 -4.94 -18.36
N LEU A 193 10.31 -4.75 -17.82
CA LEU A 193 9.27 -5.77 -17.68
C LEU A 193 8.66 -6.14 -19.03
N SER A 194 8.36 -7.43 -19.23
CA SER A 194 7.62 -7.93 -20.39
C SER A 194 6.11 -7.65 -20.27
N ALA A 195 5.40 -7.77 -21.40
CA ALA A 195 3.94 -7.61 -21.41
C ALA A 195 3.25 -8.71 -20.59
N CYS A 196 2.18 -8.35 -19.87
CA CYS A 196 1.37 -9.32 -19.14
C CYS A 196 0.66 -10.30 -20.08
N PRO A 197 0.32 -11.52 -19.61
CA PRO A 197 -0.53 -12.42 -20.36
C PRO A 197 -1.94 -11.82 -20.57
N VAL A 198 -2.70 -12.45 -21.46
CA VAL A 198 -4.13 -12.14 -21.63
C VAL A 198 -4.83 -12.25 -20.27
N GLY A 199 -5.56 -11.20 -19.90
CA GLY A 199 -6.22 -11.07 -18.58
C GLY A 199 -5.44 -10.25 -17.54
N GLY A 200 -4.22 -9.82 -17.87
CA GLY A 200 -3.37 -8.98 -17.02
C GLY A 200 -2.50 -9.76 -16.03
N CYS A 201 -1.67 -9.03 -15.29
CA CYS A 201 -0.91 -9.53 -14.15
C CYS A 201 -1.59 -9.13 -12.83
N TYR A 202 -1.04 -9.60 -11.70
CA TYR A 202 -1.30 -9.02 -10.38
C TYR A 202 -0.06 -8.32 -9.84
N CYS A 203 -0.26 -7.16 -9.23
CA CYS A 203 0.75 -6.42 -8.51
C CYS A 203 0.35 -6.23 -7.05
N ALA A 204 1.33 -5.96 -6.21
CA ALA A 204 1.16 -5.67 -4.80
C ALA A 204 1.96 -4.43 -4.40
N TRP A 205 1.32 -3.46 -3.74
CA TRP A 205 2.00 -2.44 -2.95
C TRP A 205 2.35 -3.03 -1.59
N LEU A 206 3.54 -2.75 -1.10
CA LEU A 206 4.09 -3.39 0.08
C LEU A 206 4.78 -2.37 0.98
N TRP A 207 4.57 -2.49 2.29
CA TRP A 207 5.19 -1.63 3.28
C TRP A 207 5.31 -2.33 4.65
N ILE A 208 6.41 -2.07 5.36
CA ILE A 208 6.61 -2.46 6.76
C ILE A 208 7.15 -1.22 7.48
N PRO A 209 6.45 -0.69 8.49
CA PRO A 209 6.95 0.44 9.27
C PRO A 209 8.22 0.13 10.08
N ASP A 210 9.02 1.17 10.33
CA ASP A 210 10.25 1.08 11.15
C ASP A 210 10.09 1.88 12.44
N GLY A 211 9.94 1.17 13.57
CA GLY A 211 10.09 1.71 14.93
C GLY A 211 8.91 2.48 15.54
N CYS A 212 7.91 2.93 14.78
CA CYS A 212 6.77 3.68 15.30
C CYS A 212 5.45 2.92 15.14
N GLY A 213 4.64 2.83 16.20
CA GLY A 213 3.35 2.11 16.22
C GLY A 213 3.52 0.59 16.26
N GLN A 214 2.42 -0.15 16.00
CA GLN A 214 2.45 -1.61 15.96
C GLN A 214 3.44 -2.15 14.90
N PRO A 215 4.29 -3.13 15.24
CA PRO A 215 5.24 -3.72 14.29
C PRO A 215 4.51 -4.67 13.33
N ASN A 216 3.86 -4.11 12.32
CA ASN A 216 2.97 -4.78 11.38
C ASN A 216 3.49 -4.72 9.94
N MET A 217 2.71 -5.22 8.98
CA MET A 217 2.98 -5.04 7.55
C MET A 217 1.73 -4.57 6.81
N TYR A 218 1.90 -3.98 5.64
CA TYR A 218 0.82 -3.59 4.74
C TYR A 218 1.07 -4.22 3.37
N MET A 219 -0.01 -4.74 2.79
CA MET A 219 -0.03 -5.32 1.46
C MET A 219 -1.31 -4.89 0.79
N GLN A 220 -1.24 -4.38 -0.44
CA GLN A 220 -2.43 -4.04 -1.20
C GLN A 220 -2.29 -4.51 -2.64
N ASN A 221 -3.24 -5.32 -3.09
CA ASN A 221 -3.15 -6.01 -4.38
C ASN A 221 -4.07 -5.39 -5.41
N PHE A 222 -3.64 -5.43 -6.66
CA PHE A 222 -4.38 -4.89 -7.79
C PHE A 222 -3.98 -5.64 -9.06
N LYS A 223 -4.87 -5.67 -10.06
CA LYS A 223 -4.45 -6.13 -11.40
C LYS A 223 -3.51 -5.11 -11.99
N CYS A 224 -2.55 -5.50 -12.81
CA CYS A 224 -1.66 -4.54 -13.44
C CYS A 224 -1.18 -4.96 -14.81
N ASN A 225 -0.74 -3.98 -15.59
CA ASN A 225 -0.11 -4.21 -16.88
C ASN A 225 1.02 -3.20 -17.17
N PRO A 226 2.26 -3.66 -17.42
CA PRO A 226 3.31 -2.82 -17.97
C PRO A 226 2.90 -2.29 -19.36
N THR A 227 2.80 -0.98 -19.53
CA THR A 227 2.54 -0.40 -20.86
C THR A 227 3.84 -0.21 -21.65
N ASN A 228 3.75 -0.14 -22.97
CA ASN A 228 4.91 -0.02 -23.89
C ASN A 228 5.99 -1.10 -23.63
N ALA A 229 5.58 -2.28 -23.14
CA ALA A 229 6.48 -3.36 -22.86
C ALA A 229 6.96 -4.01 -24.16
N VAL A 230 8.25 -3.87 -24.45
CA VAL A 230 8.92 -4.49 -25.60
C VAL A 230 9.85 -5.62 -25.18
N SER A 231 10.11 -5.78 -23.88
CA SER A 231 10.96 -6.84 -23.36
C SER A 231 10.31 -8.21 -23.50
N THR A 232 11.15 -9.21 -23.76
CA THR A 232 10.77 -10.63 -23.72
C THR A 232 11.37 -11.36 -22.52
N LYS A 233 12.07 -10.65 -21.62
CA LYS A 233 12.68 -11.21 -20.42
C LYS A 233 11.63 -11.79 -19.49
N ARG A 234 11.98 -12.91 -18.84
CA ARG A 234 11.12 -13.57 -17.87
C ARG A 234 11.61 -13.28 -16.46
N LEU A 235 10.68 -13.10 -15.54
CA LEU A 235 11.01 -12.96 -14.13
C LEU A 235 11.45 -14.29 -13.55
N GLY A 236 12.56 -14.30 -12.81
CA GLY A 236 13.00 -15.48 -12.08
C GLY A 236 12.13 -15.80 -10.88
N ILE A 237 12.40 -16.97 -10.29
CA ILE A 237 11.70 -17.44 -9.10
C ILE A 237 12.17 -16.64 -7.90
N ALA A 238 11.26 -15.91 -7.26
CA ALA A 238 11.57 -15.08 -6.11
C ALA A 238 11.95 -15.90 -4.89
N LYS A 239 13.05 -15.51 -4.24
CA LYS A 239 13.54 -16.08 -2.99
C LYS A 239 13.26 -15.14 -1.80
N PRO A 240 13.02 -15.67 -0.59
CA PRO A 240 12.88 -14.83 0.60
C PRO A 240 14.11 -13.91 0.76
N PRO A 241 13.92 -12.61 1.06
CA PRO A 241 15.04 -11.74 1.39
C PRO A 241 15.66 -12.15 2.72
N VAL A 242 16.94 -11.82 2.90
CA VAL A 242 17.70 -12.09 4.13
C VAL A 242 18.24 -10.77 4.66
N ALA A 243 18.22 -10.60 5.98
CA ALA A 243 18.88 -9.46 6.61
C ALA A 243 20.38 -9.48 6.32
N CYS A 244 20.86 -8.39 5.74
CA CYS A 244 22.23 -8.25 5.29
C CYS A 244 22.78 -6.84 5.54
N ARG A 245 22.18 -6.11 6.49
CA ARG A 245 22.61 -4.75 6.88
C ARG A 245 24.10 -4.67 7.19
N ASP A 246 24.59 -5.64 7.96
CA ASP A 246 25.96 -5.62 8.50
C ASP A 246 26.98 -6.27 7.55
N ASP A 247 26.50 -7.00 6.52
CA ASP A 247 27.33 -7.59 5.47
C ASP A 247 26.53 -7.77 4.17
N SER A 248 26.73 -6.86 3.22
CA SER A 248 26.01 -6.85 1.94
C SER A 248 26.31 -8.07 1.07
N LYS A 249 27.40 -8.81 1.33
CA LYS A 249 27.71 -10.06 0.61
C LYS A 249 26.73 -11.18 0.94
N LYS A 250 26.01 -11.07 2.06
CA LYS A 250 24.95 -12.02 2.47
C LYS A 250 23.60 -11.72 1.83
N CYS A 251 23.45 -10.58 1.15
CA CYS A 251 22.18 -10.23 0.52
C CYS A 251 21.81 -11.22 -0.59
N VAL A 252 20.52 -11.51 -0.70
CA VAL A 252 19.98 -12.34 -1.78
C VAL A 252 20.01 -11.54 -3.09
N ALA A 253 20.83 -12.02 -4.03
CA ALA A 253 20.85 -11.52 -5.40
C ALA A 253 19.64 -12.01 -6.20
N GLY A 254 19.23 -11.22 -7.17
CA GLY A 254 18.16 -11.57 -8.09
C GLY A 254 16.75 -11.35 -7.53
N PRO A 255 15.74 -12.05 -8.09
CA PRO A 255 14.34 -11.85 -7.76
C PRO A 255 14.09 -12.18 -6.28
N LYS A 256 13.48 -11.22 -5.57
CA LYS A 256 13.15 -11.32 -4.15
C LYS A 256 11.63 -11.31 -3.96
N GLN A 257 11.19 -12.08 -2.97
CA GLN A 257 9.80 -12.10 -2.51
C GLN A 257 9.48 -10.79 -1.80
N LEU A 258 8.18 -10.51 -1.62
CA LEU A 258 7.76 -9.59 -0.55
C LEU A 258 8.23 -10.10 0.81
N ILE A 259 8.31 -9.20 1.79
CA ILE A 259 8.60 -9.54 3.18
C ILE A 259 7.28 -9.86 3.88
N ALA A 260 7.12 -11.10 4.32
CA ALA A 260 6.07 -11.54 5.22
C ALA A 260 6.64 -11.63 6.63
N TRP A 261 6.16 -10.77 7.54
CA TRP A 261 6.71 -10.59 8.87
C TRP A 261 5.61 -10.29 9.90
N ASN A 262 5.85 -10.70 11.15
CA ASN A 262 4.93 -10.56 12.28
C ASN A 262 3.50 -11.09 12.04
N GLN A 263 3.39 -12.18 11.28
CA GLN A 263 2.14 -12.93 11.10
C GLN A 263 2.11 -14.17 12.00
N ALA A 264 0.92 -14.72 12.24
CA ALA A 264 0.80 -15.98 12.98
C ALA A 264 1.34 -17.17 12.15
N GLU A 265 1.20 -17.08 10.82
CA GLU A 265 1.67 -18.12 9.89
C GLU A 265 2.23 -17.51 8.60
N GLY A 266 3.18 -18.19 7.98
CA GLY A 266 3.66 -17.86 6.62
C GLY A 266 4.68 -16.72 6.55
N ASN A 267 5.30 -16.33 7.67
CA ASN A 267 6.46 -15.44 7.65
C ASN A 267 7.60 -16.05 6.82
N ASN A 268 8.31 -15.22 6.06
CA ASN A 268 9.48 -15.64 5.27
C ASN A 268 10.78 -14.97 5.70
N VAL A 269 10.71 -14.05 6.67
CA VAL A 269 11.87 -13.43 7.32
C VAL A 269 11.85 -13.80 8.80
N GLN A 270 13.01 -14.23 9.31
CA GLN A 270 13.20 -14.55 10.71
C GLN A 270 13.22 -13.27 11.57
N ASP A 271 13.09 -13.41 12.89
CA ASP A 271 13.31 -12.27 13.78
C ASP A 271 14.79 -11.87 13.74
N VAL A 272 15.05 -10.63 13.33
CA VAL A 272 16.38 -10.04 13.15
C VAL A 272 16.66 -8.90 14.13
N GLY A 273 15.79 -8.72 15.14
CA GLY A 273 15.93 -7.70 16.18
C GLY A 273 15.57 -6.27 15.74
N TYR A 274 15.06 -6.10 14.53
CA TYR A 274 14.55 -4.83 14.00
C TYR A 274 13.48 -5.10 12.92
N SER A 275 12.66 -4.10 12.60
CA SER A 275 11.67 -4.21 11.51
C SER A 275 12.36 -4.43 10.15
N PRO A 276 12.11 -5.54 9.44
CA PRO A 276 12.63 -5.71 8.10
C PRO A 276 11.92 -4.72 7.16
N GLY A 277 12.66 -4.06 6.28
CA GLY A 277 12.09 -3.05 5.38
C GLY A 277 12.48 -3.25 3.93
N TYR A 278 11.78 -2.57 3.03
CA TYR A 278 12.11 -2.51 1.60
C TYR A 278 13.24 -1.51 1.37
N ASN A 279 14.42 -1.85 1.85
CA ASN A 279 15.62 -1.02 1.81
C ASN A 279 16.91 -1.87 1.82
N ALA A 280 18.07 -1.19 1.81
CA ALA A 280 19.37 -1.84 1.72
C ALA A 280 19.64 -2.87 2.83
N ARG A 281 19.01 -2.75 4.01
CA ARG A 281 19.18 -3.68 5.15
C ARG A 281 18.71 -5.10 4.81
N MET A 282 17.82 -5.23 3.84
CA MET A 282 17.27 -6.50 3.34
C MET A 282 17.70 -6.80 1.89
N GLY A 283 18.69 -6.06 1.36
CA GLY A 283 19.22 -6.25 0.02
C GLY A 283 18.36 -5.67 -1.11
N PHE A 284 17.41 -4.79 -0.79
CA PHE A 284 16.64 -4.04 -1.78
C PHE A 284 17.34 -2.73 -2.13
N LYS A 285 17.61 -2.50 -3.41
CA LYS A 285 18.21 -1.23 -3.87
C LYS A 285 17.11 -0.20 -4.16
N PRO A 286 17.32 1.10 -3.94
CA PRO A 286 16.35 2.12 -4.33
C PRO A 286 16.18 2.16 -5.86
N GLY A 287 14.92 2.19 -6.31
CA GLY A 287 14.52 2.22 -7.71
C GLY A 287 14.14 0.86 -8.29
N ALA A 288 14.37 0.71 -9.59
CA ALA A 288 14.04 -0.50 -10.34
C ALA A 288 14.97 -1.66 -9.94
N GLN A 289 14.39 -2.83 -9.68
CA GLN A 289 15.15 -4.06 -9.44
C GLN A 289 15.48 -4.70 -10.79
N ASN A 290 16.69 -4.46 -11.31
CA ASN A 290 17.07 -4.87 -12.67
C ASN A 290 17.67 -6.29 -12.75
N ASP A 291 17.96 -6.92 -11.63
CA ASP A 291 18.54 -8.28 -11.52
C ASP A 291 17.49 -9.38 -11.40
N ILE A 292 16.20 -9.06 -11.58
CA ILE A 292 15.07 -9.97 -11.35
C ILE A 292 14.78 -10.94 -12.51
N PHE A 293 15.55 -10.88 -13.59
CA PHE A 293 15.30 -11.60 -14.84
C PHE A 293 16.22 -12.81 -15.03
N PHE A 294 15.80 -13.75 -15.88
CA PHE A 294 16.63 -14.82 -16.44
C PHE A 294 16.40 -14.99 -17.95
#